data_AF-A0A847M9J8-F1
#
_entry.id   AF-A0A847M9J8-F1
#
_cell.length_a   1.000
_cell.length_b   1.000
_cell.length_c   1.000
_cell.angle_alpha   90.00
_cell.angle_beta   90.00
_cell.angle_gamma   90.00
#
_symmetry.space_group_name_H-M   'P 1'
#
loop_
_entity.id
_entity.type
_entity.pdbx_description
1 polymer ?
#
loop_
_entity_poly.entity_id
_entity_poly.type
_entity_poly.pdbx_seq_one_letter_code
_entity_poly.pdbx_strand_id
1 'polypeptide(L)'
;MRIAVSASEGSLDAAMDPRFGRCPYYVLVDSETMEFEAIENTAAQQGSGAGIQAAQVIGESGADAVVSGNFGPNAFGALSAAGIGLYQFSGGTVREAVEAVVSGQAQQVGDPTVASKSGAAGGGVGAAPGSGAGAGQGRGIGGGGRGMGGGMGAGGGRGMGGGMGAGRGMGMGGGMGAGMGPGMGAGYGMGWRAPWGMMPPCPSMGWGPMAPMMPEEIIEYQLQALTMQRDTLLQQVEYLQQQVEWLNQQIEELQEDM
;
A
#
# COMPACT_ATOMS: atom_id res chain seq x y z
N MET A 1 29.08 21.78 10.92
CA MET A 1 28.25 20.90 10.05
C MET A 1 26.79 21.07 10.45
N ARG A 2 25.87 21.21 9.50
CA ARG A 2 24.44 21.42 9.81
C ARG A 2 23.66 20.12 9.78
N ILE A 3 23.01 19.81 10.89
CA ILE A 3 22.28 18.57 11.11
C ILE A 3 20.81 18.89 11.35
N ALA A 4 19.92 18.39 10.50
CA ALA A 4 18.48 18.49 10.70
C ALA A 4 17.96 17.25 11.44
N VAL A 5 17.23 17.45 12.53
CA VAL A 5 16.67 16.36 13.35
C VAL A 5 15.15 16.43 13.34
N SER A 6 14.47 15.31 13.11
CA SER A 6 13.01 15.24 13.21
C SER A 6 12.57 15.28 14.68
N ALA A 7 11.81 16.29 15.07
CA ALA A 7 11.46 16.55 16.47
C ALA A 7 9.94 16.69 16.66
N SER A 8 9.51 16.42 17.89
CA SER A 8 8.12 16.65 18.32
C SER A 8 7.81 18.12 18.57
N GLU A 9 8.83 18.90 18.94
CA GLU A 9 8.76 20.33 19.26
C GLU A 9 10.00 21.06 18.73
N GLY A 10 9.94 22.37 18.58
CA GLY A 10 11.03 23.21 18.07
C GLY A 10 12.12 23.55 19.09
N SER A 11 12.64 22.57 19.84
CA SER A 11 13.69 22.80 20.84
C SER A 11 14.75 21.69 20.86
N LEU A 12 15.95 21.99 21.38
CA LEU A 12 17.05 21.02 21.49
C LEU A 12 16.76 19.88 22.48
N ASP A 13 15.92 20.14 23.47
CA ASP A 13 15.56 19.16 24.51
C ASP A 13 14.26 18.41 24.14
N ALA A 14 13.66 18.74 22.99
CA ALA A 14 12.50 18.04 22.47
C ALA A 14 12.82 16.57 22.17
N ALA A 15 11.82 15.72 22.38
CA ALA A 15 11.90 14.32 21.98
C ALA A 15 11.93 14.19 20.45
N MET A 16 12.80 13.31 19.95
CA MET A 16 12.86 12.97 18.53
C MET A 16 11.54 12.33 18.06
N ASP A 17 11.01 12.75 16.92
CA ASP A 17 9.91 12.04 16.25
C ASP A 17 10.50 10.92 15.38
N PRO A 18 10.02 9.67 15.48
CA PRO A 18 10.53 8.55 14.70
C PRO A 18 10.14 8.58 13.21
N ARG A 19 9.28 9.50 12.78
CA ARG A 19 8.78 9.59 11.41
C ARG A 19 9.35 10.84 10.75
N PHE A 20 10.26 10.67 9.78
CA PHE A 20 10.80 11.81 9.04
C PHE A 20 9.70 12.64 8.36
N GLY A 21 9.00 12.10 7.36
CA GLY A 21 8.09 12.91 6.53
C GLY A 21 6.84 13.48 7.22
N ARG A 22 6.54 13.06 8.46
CA ARG A 22 5.33 13.47 9.20
C ARG A 22 5.63 13.95 10.62
N CYS A 23 6.89 14.23 10.94
CA CYS A 23 7.20 14.92 12.18
C CYS A 23 6.58 16.33 12.14
N PRO A 24 6.26 16.92 13.30
CA PRO A 24 5.73 18.28 13.36
C PRO A 24 6.82 19.33 13.12
N TYR A 25 8.07 19.09 13.54
CA TYR A 25 9.18 20.04 13.39
C TYR A 25 10.46 19.35 12.90
N TYR A 26 11.29 20.13 12.22
CA TYR A 26 12.70 19.84 11.98
C TYR A 26 13.54 20.86 12.73
N VAL A 27 14.42 20.39 13.60
CA VAL A 27 15.36 21.27 14.30
C VAL A 27 16.70 21.16 13.58
N LEU A 28 17.10 22.24 12.90
CA LEU A 28 18.43 22.38 12.33
C LEU A 28 19.38 22.82 13.44
N VAL A 29 20.47 22.08 13.61
CA VAL A 29 21.48 22.36 14.62
C VAL A 29 22.84 22.45 13.95
N ASP A 30 23.61 23.47 14.28
CA ASP A 30 25.04 23.50 13.95
C ASP A 30 25.82 22.66 14.98
N SER A 31 26.50 21.63 14.51
CA SER A 31 27.27 20.72 15.36
C SER A 31 28.43 21.38 16.11
N GLU A 32 28.91 22.55 15.65
CA GLU A 32 30.07 23.24 16.23
C GLU A 32 29.66 24.27 17.29
N THR A 33 28.60 25.04 17.04
CA THR A 33 28.14 26.12 17.93
C THR A 33 26.95 25.72 18.80
N MET A 34 26.26 24.63 18.46
CA MET A 34 24.97 24.23 19.05
C MET A 34 23.86 25.28 18.89
N GLU A 35 24.02 26.22 17.96
CA GLU A 35 22.94 27.10 17.54
C GLU A 35 21.89 26.28 16.79
N PHE A 36 20.61 26.59 17.01
CA PHE A 36 19.52 25.84 16.41
C PHE A 36 18.43 26.73 15.83
N GLU A 37 17.80 26.23 14.78
CA GLU A 37 16.63 26.81 14.13
C GLU A 37 15.54 25.74 14.01
N ALA A 38 14.31 26.08 14.39
CA ALA A 38 13.17 25.17 14.28
C ALA A 38 12.34 25.51 13.05
N ILE A 39 12.17 24.54 12.16
CA ILE A 39 11.35 24.62 10.95
C ILE A 39 10.09 23.78 11.15
N GLU A 40 8.91 24.38 11.05
CA GLU A 40 7.65 23.66 11.13
C GLU A 40 7.36 22.87 9.84
N ASN A 41 6.94 21.61 9.98
CA ASN A 41 6.64 20.75 8.84
C ASN A 41 5.18 20.93 8.37
N THR A 42 4.97 21.87 7.46
CA THR A 42 3.66 22.09 6.82
C THR A 42 3.19 20.88 6.00
N ALA A 43 4.10 19.98 5.61
CA ALA A 43 3.78 18.78 4.84
C ALA A 43 3.21 17.63 5.70
N ALA A 44 3.26 17.74 7.04
CA ALA A 44 2.88 16.66 7.94
C ALA A 44 1.43 16.17 7.75
N GLN A 45 0.53 17.07 7.33
CA GLN A 45 -0.90 16.79 7.11
C GLN A 45 -1.21 16.24 5.71
N GLN A 46 -0.24 16.13 4.81
CA GLN A 46 -0.51 15.64 3.46
C GLN A 46 -0.84 14.15 3.44
N GLY A 47 -1.90 13.80 2.71
CA GLY A 47 -2.33 12.42 2.52
C GLY A 47 -1.29 11.55 1.82
N SER A 48 -0.53 12.13 0.87
CA SER A 48 0.56 11.49 0.14
C SER A 48 1.65 12.52 -0.18
N GLY A 49 2.90 12.08 -0.36
CA GLY A 49 4.01 12.96 -0.77
C GLY A 49 4.72 13.72 0.37
N ALA A 50 4.23 13.62 1.61
CA ALA A 50 4.79 14.34 2.76
C ALA A 50 6.32 14.20 2.91
N GLY A 51 6.86 12.99 2.66
CA GLY A 51 8.30 12.74 2.72
C GLY A 51 9.13 13.41 1.61
N ILE A 52 8.55 13.65 0.44
CA ILE A 52 9.24 14.34 -0.68
C ILE A 52 9.32 15.83 -0.37
N GLN A 53 8.21 16.42 0.05
CA GLN A 53 8.17 17.85 0.38
C GLN A 53 9.05 18.16 1.60
N ALA A 54 9.03 17.30 2.63
CA ALA A 54 9.96 17.36 3.74
C ALA A 54 11.42 17.38 3.28
N ALA A 55 11.80 16.45 2.41
CA ALA A 55 13.17 16.40 1.88
C ALA A 55 13.53 17.67 1.09
N GLN A 56 12.59 18.26 0.36
CA GLN A 56 12.80 19.51 -0.35
C GLN A 56 13.05 20.68 0.62
N VAL A 57 12.23 20.83 1.66
CA VAL A 57 12.40 21.87 2.69
C VAL A 57 13.78 21.75 3.35
N ILE A 58 14.23 20.53 3.65
CA ILE A 58 15.56 20.30 4.23
C ILE A 58 16.71 20.53 3.23
N GLY A 59 16.50 20.21 1.95
CA GLY A 59 17.46 20.52 0.91
C GLY A 59 17.64 22.02 0.71
N GLU A 60 16.55 22.79 0.82
CA GLU A 60 16.57 24.26 0.72
C GLU A 60 17.16 24.92 1.97
N SER A 61 17.04 24.32 3.16
CA SER A 61 17.63 24.85 4.40
C SER A 61 19.16 24.65 4.50
N GLY A 62 19.74 23.88 3.57
CA GLY A 62 21.19 23.66 3.48
C GLY A 62 21.73 22.75 4.59
N ALA A 63 20.96 21.76 5.02
CA ALA A 63 21.44 20.74 5.95
C ALA A 63 22.40 19.76 5.24
N ASP A 64 23.55 19.48 5.87
CA ASP A 64 24.52 18.49 5.38
C ASP A 64 24.07 17.05 5.71
N ALA A 65 23.36 16.91 6.83
CA ALA A 65 22.90 15.64 7.36
C ALA A 65 21.50 15.73 7.95
N VAL A 66 20.78 14.60 7.92
CA VAL A 66 19.47 14.42 8.54
C VAL A 66 19.50 13.24 9.49
N VAL A 67 18.94 13.42 10.68
CA VAL A 67 18.72 12.37 11.68
C VAL A 67 17.24 12.15 11.89
N SER A 68 16.80 10.91 11.73
CA SER A 68 15.42 10.51 12.04
C SER A 68 15.35 9.06 12.48
N GLY A 69 14.22 8.66 13.08
CA GLY A 69 14.00 7.27 13.43
C GLY A 69 13.79 6.38 12.20
N ASN A 70 13.04 6.85 11.20
CA ASN A 70 12.71 6.05 10.02
C ASN A 70 12.63 6.89 8.75
N PHE A 71 13.15 6.34 7.65
CA PHE A 71 13.09 6.93 6.31
C PHE A 71 12.27 6.04 5.38
N GLY A 72 11.20 6.62 4.81
CA GLY A 72 10.43 5.99 3.76
C GLY A 72 11.14 6.05 2.40
N PRO A 73 10.75 5.21 1.43
CA PRO A 73 11.42 5.13 0.11
C PRO A 73 11.45 6.46 -0.63
N ASN A 74 10.37 7.25 -0.53
CA ASN A 74 10.28 8.56 -1.17
C ASN A 74 11.21 9.59 -0.52
N ALA A 75 11.26 9.62 0.82
CA ALA A 75 12.12 10.54 1.55
C ALA A 75 13.59 10.19 1.35
N PHE A 76 13.94 8.91 1.43
CA PHE A 76 15.28 8.40 1.20
C PHE A 76 15.78 8.79 -0.20
N GLY A 77 14.97 8.56 -1.24
CA GLY A 77 15.32 8.92 -2.62
C GLY A 77 15.55 10.43 -2.79
N ALA A 78 14.68 11.26 -2.22
CA ALA A 78 14.78 12.72 -2.33
C ALA A 78 16.00 13.29 -1.57
N LEU A 79 16.24 12.85 -0.34
CA LEU A 79 17.40 13.28 0.46
C LEU A 79 18.72 12.81 -0.14
N SER A 80 18.76 11.57 -0.65
CA SER A 80 19.95 11.03 -1.31
C SER A 80 20.26 11.78 -2.60
N ALA A 81 19.24 12.15 -3.39
CA ALA A 81 19.42 12.96 -4.60
C ALA A 81 19.93 14.38 -4.29
N ALA A 82 19.60 14.92 -3.11
CA ALA A 82 20.12 16.19 -2.62
C ALA A 82 21.56 16.07 -2.05
N GLY A 83 22.12 14.87 -1.95
CA GLY A 83 23.46 14.62 -1.39
C GLY A 83 23.54 14.76 0.13
N ILE A 84 22.41 14.68 0.82
CA ILE A 84 22.31 14.86 2.27
C ILE A 84 22.60 13.52 2.96
N GLY A 85 23.46 13.53 3.98
CA GLY A 85 23.77 12.33 4.76
C GLY A 85 22.58 11.87 5.60
N LEU A 86 22.12 10.63 5.43
CA LEU A 86 21.01 10.08 6.21
C LEU A 86 21.52 9.26 7.40
N TYR A 87 21.04 9.58 8.59
CA TYR A 87 21.39 8.89 9.83
C TYR A 87 20.13 8.44 10.57
N GLN A 88 20.17 7.20 11.03
CA GLN A 88 19.14 6.62 11.86
C GLN A 88 19.58 6.68 13.32
N PHE A 89 18.70 7.26 14.15
CA PHE A 89 18.83 7.26 15.59
C PHE A 89 17.45 7.05 16.21
N SER A 90 17.38 6.28 17.29
CA SER A 90 16.11 5.91 17.91
C SER A 90 16.12 6.23 19.39
N GLY A 91 15.09 6.94 19.84
CA GLY A 91 14.97 7.40 21.21
C GLY A 91 15.79 8.67 21.47
N GLY A 92 15.55 9.28 22.63
CA GLY A 92 16.31 10.44 23.08
C GLY A 92 15.80 11.80 22.61
N THR A 93 16.62 12.82 22.86
CA THR A 93 16.37 14.22 22.50
C THR A 93 17.08 14.63 21.21
N VAL A 94 16.71 15.79 20.65
CA VAL A 94 17.40 16.37 19.50
C VAL A 94 18.90 16.55 19.77
N ARG A 95 19.27 17.02 20.97
CA ARG A 95 20.66 17.15 21.40
C ARG A 95 21.41 15.83 21.34
N GLU A 96 20.84 14.77 21.92
CA GLU A 96 21.45 13.43 21.94
C GLU A 96 21.63 12.88 20.52
N ALA A 97 20.68 13.16 19.62
CA ALA A 97 20.77 12.75 18.22
C ALA A 97 21.93 13.44 17.48
N VAL A 98 22.14 14.74 17.72
CA VAL A 98 23.28 15.49 17.17
C VAL A 98 24.60 14.95 17.71
N GLU A 99 24.69 14.73 19.02
CA GLU A 99 25.87 14.14 19.67
C GLU A 99 26.18 12.73 19.15
N ALA A 100 25.14 11.91 18.89
CA ALA A 100 25.28 10.59 18.31
C ALA A 100 25.87 10.64 16.88
N VAL A 101 25.53 11.65 16.07
CA VAL A 101 26.14 11.83 14.75
C VAL A 101 27.60 12.26 14.88
N VAL A 102 27.89 13.24 15.73
CA VAL A 102 29.26 13.77 15.92
C VAL A 102 30.20 12.70 16.49
N SER A 103 29.70 11.86 17.41
CA SER A 103 30.46 10.75 18.00
C SER A 103 30.53 9.50 17.12
N GLY A 104 29.85 9.47 15.97
CA GLY A 104 29.79 8.32 15.07
C GLY A 104 28.97 7.13 15.59
N GLN A 105 28.10 7.37 16.58
CA GLN A 105 27.18 6.36 17.14
C GLN A 105 25.88 6.22 16.34
N ALA A 106 25.49 7.26 15.59
CA ALA A 106 24.32 7.20 14.72
C ALA A 106 24.59 6.31 13.49
N GLN A 107 23.63 5.44 13.15
CA GLN A 107 23.80 4.52 12.02
C GLN A 107 23.56 5.27 10.71
N GLN A 108 24.56 5.35 9.84
CA GLN A 108 24.36 5.86 8.49
C GLN A 108 23.48 4.90 7.68
N VAL A 109 22.50 5.45 6.99
CA VAL A 109 21.48 4.69 6.25
C VAL A 109 21.84 4.67 4.77
N GLY A 110 22.06 3.47 4.23
CA GLY A 110 22.30 3.26 2.79
C GLY A 110 21.06 2.84 1.99
N ASP A 111 19.96 2.48 2.66
CA ASP A 111 18.72 1.99 2.06
C ASP A 111 17.49 2.44 2.89
N PRO A 112 16.28 2.58 2.30
CA PRO A 112 15.07 2.93 3.04
C PRO A 112 14.78 1.96 4.20
N THR A 113 14.47 2.50 5.38
CA THR A 113 14.30 1.68 6.60
C THR A 113 12.88 1.17 6.82
N VAL A 114 11.90 1.67 6.06
CA VAL A 114 10.52 1.14 6.07
C VAL A 114 10.09 0.63 4.70
N ALA A 115 9.37 -0.49 4.70
CA ALA A 115 8.84 -1.09 3.48
C ALA A 115 7.88 -0.14 2.75
N SER A 116 7.96 -0.15 1.43
CA SER A 116 7.08 0.62 0.54
C SER A 116 5.62 0.22 0.77
N LYS A 117 4.87 1.00 1.55
CA LYS A 117 3.41 0.94 1.54
C LYS A 117 2.87 1.85 0.44
N SER A 118 3.11 1.45 -0.80
CA SER A 118 2.37 1.96 -1.96
C SER A 118 1.31 0.92 -2.30
N GLY A 119 0.03 1.30 -2.17
CA GLY A 119 -1.05 0.55 -2.79
C GLY A 119 -0.79 0.40 -4.29
N ALA A 120 -1.02 -0.81 -4.81
CA ALA A 120 -1.22 -1.12 -6.23
C ALA A 120 -0.21 -0.53 -7.24
N ALA A 121 0.96 -1.15 -7.37
CA ALA A 121 1.68 -1.27 -8.66
C ALA A 121 2.86 -2.26 -8.54
N GLY A 122 2.55 -3.54 -8.30
CA GLY A 122 3.55 -4.62 -8.35
C GLY A 122 3.78 -5.10 -9.79
N GLY A 123 4.11 -4.19 -10.70
CA GLY A 123 4.51 -4.48 -12.09
C GLY A 123 6.03 -4.44 -12.23
N GLY A 124 6.74 -5.24 -11.44
CA GLY A 124 8.20 -5.41 -11.55
C GLY A 124 8.52 -6.71 -12.26
N VAL A 125 8.78 -6.63 -13.57
CA VAL A 125 9.42 -7.70 -14.36
C VAL A 125 10.88 -7.85 -13.89
N GLY A 126 11.09 -8.66 -12.87
CA GLY A 126 12.40 -9.19 -12.49
C GLY A 126 12.61 -10.54 -13.15
N ALA A 127 13.15 -10.54 -14.37
CA ALA A 127 13.65 -11.76 -15.00
C ALA A 127 14.99 -12.15 -14.33
N ALA A 128 14.94 -13.01 -13.33
CA ALA A 128 16.10 -13.71 -12.81
C ALA A 128 15.92 -15.23 -13.01
N PRO A 129 16.84 -15.92 -13.69
CA PRO A 129 16.84 -17.38 -13.75
C PRO A 129 17.40 -17.89 -12.42
N GLY A 130 16.53 -18.06 -11.42
CA GLY A 130 16.88 -18.58 -10.11
C GLY A 130 16.23 -19.92 -9.85
N SER A 131 17.01 -20.99 -9.87
CA SER A 131 16.64 -22.30 -9.32
C SER A 131 16.49 -22.18 -7.80
N GLY A 132 15.24 -22.04 -7.33
CA GLY A 132 14.93 -21.96 -5.90
C GLY A 132 13.67 -22.73 -5.55
N ALA A 133 13.80 -23.71 -4.65
CA ALA A 133 12.66 -24.35 -4.00
C ALA A 133 12.04 -23.36 -3.01
N GLY A 134 11.07 -22.58 -3.48
CA GLY A 134 10.32 -21.62 -2.67
C GLY A 134 8.83 -21.92 -2.69
N ALA A 135 8.21 -21.96 -1.51
CA ALA A 135 6.75 -21.97 -1.36
C ALA A 135 6.20 -20.58 -1.74
N GLY A 136 6.12 -20.30 -3.04
CA GLY A 136 5.59 -19.05 -3.59
C GLY A 136 4.20 -19.24 -4.18
N GLN A 137 3.25 -18.39 -3.81
CA GLN A 137 1.94 -18.27 -4.45
C GLN A 137 2.09 -17.58 -5.81
N GLY A 138 2.64 -18.29 -6.80
CA GLY A 138 2.88 -17.77 -8.14
C GLY A 138 1.71 -18.00 -9.10
N ARG A 139 1.29 -16.96 -9.82
CA ARG A 139 0.34 -17.03 -10.95
C ARG A 139 1.13 -17.31 -12.24
N GLY A 140 1.38 -18.57 -12.56
CA GLY A 140 2.13 -18.98 -13.76
C GLY A 140 1.23 -19.63 -14.81
N ILE A 141 1.24 -19.10 -16.04
CA ILE A 141 0.78 -19.83 -17.24
C ILE A 141 2.05 -20.48 -17.82
N GLY A 142 2.36 -21.70 -17.38
CA GLY A 142 3.57 -22.43 -17.79
C GLY A 142 3.25 -23.89 -18.01
N GLY A 143 3.42 -24.37 -19.24
CA GLY A 143 3.23 -25.77 -19.59
C GLY A 143 4.28 -26.67 -18.94
N GLY A 144 3.86 -27.84 -18.45
CA GLY A 144 4.73 -29.00 -18.30
C GLY A 144 5.58 -29.13 -17.03
N GLY A 145 5.28 -28.42 -15.92
CA GLY A 145 6.00 -28.59 -14.65
C GLY A 145 5.45 -29.71 -13.74
N ARG A 146 6.34 -30.45 -13.07
CA ARG A 146 6.03 -31.27 -11.87
C ARG A 146 6.33 -30.43 -10.64
N GLY A 147 5.31 -30.08 -9.85
CA GLY A 147 5.47 -29.27 -8.64
C GLY A 147 4.55 -29.70 -7.50
N MET A 148 5.04 -29.56 -6.27
CA MET A 148 4.27 -29.65 -5.02
C MET A 148 4.10 -28.23 -4.48
N GLY A 149 2.86 -27.71 -4.47
CA GLY A 149 2.56 -26.35 -4.00
C GLY A 149 1.11 -25.95 -4.25
N GLY A 150 0.56 -25.07 -3.41
CA GLY A 150 -0.79 -24.52 -3.57
C GLY A 150 -0.79 -23.22 -4.36
N GLY A 151 -1.55 -23.15 -5.45
CA GLY A 151 -1.56 -21.98 -6.34
C GLY A 151 -2.82 -21.89 -7.21
N MET A 152 -3.02 -20.70 -7.80
CA MET A 152 -4.12 -20.38 -8.71
C MET A 152 -3.57 -20.28 -10.14
N GLY A 153 -3.94 -21.19 -11.05
CA GLY A 153 -3.35 -21.23 -12.40
C GLY A 153 -4.16 -22.02 -13.43
N ALA A 154 -3.95 -21.70 -14.71
CA ALA A 154 -4.51 -22.39 -15.86
C ALA A 154 -3.35 -23.02 -16.67
N GLY A 155 -3.18 -24.34 -16.58
CA GLY A 155 -2.08 -25.07 -17.21
C GLY A 155 -2.24 -26.59 -17.13
N GLY A 156 -1.54 -27.32 -17.98
CA GLY A 156 -1.50 -28.79 -17.98
C GLY A 156 -0.23 -29.32 -17.30
N GLY A 157 -0.38 -30.08 -16.22
CA GLY A 157 0.72 -30.64 -15.43
C GLY A 157 0.31 -31.81 -14.53
N ARG A 158 1.30 -32.53 -13.98
CA ARG A 158 1.14 -33.58 -12.94
C ARG A 158 1.71 -33.02 -11.63
N GLY A 159 0.88 -32.82 -10.62
CA GLY A 159 1.28 -32.21 -9.34
C GLY A 159 0.47 -32.71 -8.14
N MET A 160 1.00 -32.53 -6.94
CA MET A 160 0.39 -32.95 -5.67
C MET A 160 0.29 -31.70 -4.77
N GLY A 161 -0.91 -31.15 -4.59
CA GLY A 161 -1.11 -29.86 -3.91
C GLY A 161 -2.56 -29.38 -3.95
N GLY A 162 -2.94 -28.47 -3.04
CA GLY A 162 -4.28 -27.87 -2.98
C GLY A 162 -4.32 -26.48 -3.61
N GLY A 163 -5.17 -26.27 -4.62
CA GLY A 163 -5.23 -25.00 -5.37
C GLY A 163 -6.54 -24.81 -6.14
N MET A 164 -6.74 -23.62 -6.70
CA MET A 164 -7.96 -23.24 -7.44
C MET A 164 -7.60 -22.98 -8.91
N GLY A 165 -8.05 -23.80 -9.88
CA GLY A 165 -7.57 -23.67 -11.27
C GLY A 165 -8.41 -24.39 -12.32
N ALA A 166 -8.27 -23.97 -13.58
CA ALA A 166 -8.91 -24.59 -14.74
C ALA A 166 -7.84 -25.14 -15.69
N GLY A 167 -7.68 -26.47 -15.74
CA GLY A 167 -6.59 -27.11 -16.47
C GLY A 167 -6.81 -28.59 -16.76
N ARG A 168 -6.06 -29.13 -17.73
CA ARG A 168 -6.09 -30.54 -18.15
C ARG A 168 -4.88 -31.25 -17.52
N GLY A 169 -5.03 -31.76 -16.30
CA GLY A 169 -3.92 -32.33 -15.51
C GLY A 169 -4.36 -33.51 -14.64
N MET A 170 -3.40 -34.29 -14.16
CA MET A 170 -3.62 -35.47 -13.32
C MET A 170 -2.91 -35.22 -11.98
N GLY A 171 -3.66 -34.90 -10.93
CA GLY A 171 -3.11 -34.50 -9.63
C GLY A 171 -3.87 -35.10 -8.46
N MET A 172 -3.19 -35.22 -7.31
CA MET A 172 -3.72 -35.76 -6.06
C MET A 172 -3.61 -34.65 -4.99
N GLY A 173 -4.72 -34.01 -4.63
CA GLY A 173 -4.75 -32.87 -3.70
C GLY A 173 -6.15 -32.27 -3.54
N GLY A 174 -6.40 -31.57 -2.43
CA GLY A 174 -7.70 -30.93 -2.14
C GLY A 174 -7.75 -29.49 -2.67
N GLY A 175 -8.55 -29.23 -3.69
CA GLY A 175 -8.69 -27.91 -4.32
C GLY A 175 -10.01 -27.73 -5.09
N MET A 176 -10.40 -26.49 -5.37
CA MET A 176 -11.64 -26.12 -6.10
C MET A 176 -11.28 -25.77 -7.55
N GLY A 177 -11.56 -26.62 -8.53
CA GLY A 177 -11.16 -26.35 -9.92
C GLY A 177 -12.01 -27.04 -10.97
N ALA A 178 -12.13 -26.41 -12.15
CA ALA A 178 -12.81 -26.96 -13.33
C ALA A 178 -11.77 -27.64 -14.24
N GLY A 179 -11.42 -28.89 -13.93
CA GLY A 179 -10.41 -29.65 -14.67
C GLY A 179 -10.93 -31.01 -15.13
N MET A 180 -10.45 -31.48 -16.28
CA MET A 180 -10.85 -32.75 -16.89
C MET A 180 -9.65 -33.70 -16.90
N GLY A 181 -9.58 -34.61 -15.93
CA GLY A 181 -8.51 -35.60 -15.78
C GLY A 181 -8.82 -36.63 -14.67
N PRO A 182 -8.20 -37.84 -14.68
CA PRO A 182 -8.45 -38.87 -13.67
C PRO A 182 -7.60 -38.58 -12.42
N GLY A 183 -8.12 -37.75 -11.50
CA GLY A 183 -7.46 -37.42 -10.23
C GLY A 183 -8.29 -37.84 -9.02
N MET A 184 -7.64 -38.42 -8.00
CA MET A 184 -8.22 -38.71 -6.69
C MET A 184 -7.83 -37.56 -5.73
N GLY A 185 -8.77 -36.69 -5.35
CA GLY A 185 -8.51 -35.59 -4.42
C GLY A 185 -9.78 -35.15 -3.69
N ALA A 186 -9.66 -34.85 -2.39
CA ALA A 186 -10.75 -34.35 -1.55
C ALA A 186 -10.92 -32.83 -1.74
N GLY A 187 -11.39 -32.43 -2.92
CA GLY A 187 -11.67 -31.03 -3.26
C GLY A 187 -13.13 -30.84 -3.67
N TYR A 188 -13.70 -29.68 -3.34
CA TYR A 188 -15.01 -29.24 -3.86
C TYR A 188 -14.89 -28.87 -5.35
N GLY A 189 -14.58 -29.83 -6.20
CA GLY A 189 -14.69 -29.69 -7.65
C GLY A 189 -16.09 -30.13 -8.08
N MET A 190 -16.76 -29.33 -8.91
CA MET A 190 -18.00 -29.73 -9.56
C MET A 190 -17.69 -30.76 -10.66
N GLY A 191 -17.31 -31.96 -10.22
CA GLY A 191 -17.20 -33.11 -11.09
C GLY A 191 -18.61 -33.57 -11.42
N TRP A 192 -18.96 -33.55 -12.71
CA TRP A 192 -20.14 -34.25 -13.20
C TRP A 192 -20.01 -35.74 -12.88
N ARG A 193 -20.58 -36.16 -11.75
CA ARG A 193 -21.05 -37.52 -11.57
C ARG A 193 -22.58 -37.45 -11.50
N ALA A 194 -23.19 -37.98 -12.56
CA ALA A 194 -24.61 -38.24 -12.62
C ALA A 194 -25.05 -39.18 -11.47
N PRO A 195 -26.31 -39.09 -11.01
CA PRO A 195 -26.71 -39.51 -9.67
C PRO A 195 -27.40 -40.88 -9.69
N TRP A 196 -26.84 -41.84 -8.96
CA TRP A 196 -27.52 -43.04 -8.46
C TRP A 196 -26.77 -43.41 -7.18
N GLY A 197 -27.36 -43.52 -6.00
CA GLY A 197 -28.73 -43.40 -5.55
C GLY A 197 -28.73 -43.83 -4.07
N MET A 198 -29.90 -43.66 -3.46
CA MET A 198 -30.36 -44.31 -2.24
C MET A 198 -30.13 -43.57 -0.91
N MET A 199 -31.27 -43.43 -0.24
CA MET A 199 -31.63 -42.54 0.87
C MET A 199 -31.50 -43.27 2.24
N PRO A 200 -32.28 -42.97 3.31
CA PRO A 200 -31.80 -42.63 4.67
C PRO A 200 -32.20 -43.76 5.69
N PRO A 201 -32.28 -43.62 7.06
CA PRO A 201 -32.93 -42.56 7.86
C PRO A 201 -32.12 -42.03 9.08
N CYS A 202 -32.63 -40.93 9.64
CA CYS A 202 -32.22 -40.05 10.76
C CYS A 202 -32.20 -40.76 12.16
N PRO A 203 -32.20 -40.09 13.35
CA PRO A 203 -31.99 -38.67 13.75
C PRO A 203 -31.19 -38.43 15.08
N SER A 204 -30.68 -37.22 15.32
CA SER A 204 -31.05 -36.40 16.51
C SER A 204 -30.35 -35.02 16.50
N MET A 205 -31.19 -33.99 16.57
CA MET A 205 -30.96 -32.54 16.50
C MET A 205 -29.85 -31.98 17.41
N GLY A 206 -28.97 -31.20 16.80
CA GLY A 206 -28.13 -30.21 17.47
C GLY A 206 -27.75 -29.08 16.49
N TRP A 207 -28.34 -27.90 16.70
CA TRP A 207 -27.84 -26.56 16.35
C TRP A 207 -27.09 -26.41 15.01
N GLY A 208 -27.83 -26.10 13.94
CA GLY A 208 -27.26 -25.66 12.67
C GLY A 208 -26.93 -24.15 12.67
N PRO A 209 -25.89 -23.72 11.93
CA PRO A 209 -25.54 -22.31 11.76
C PRO A 209 -26.58 -21.60 10.90
N MET A 210 -26.81 -20.33 11.22
CA MET A 210 -27.68 -19.41 10.49
C MET A 210 -27.29 -19.40 9.00
N ALA A 211 -28.23 -19.70 8.12
CA ALA A 211 -28.01 -19.71 6.68
C ALA A 211 -27.54 -18.31 6.20
N PRO A 212 -26.53 -18.21 5.32
CA PRO A 212 -26.13 -16.93 4.74
C PRO A 212 -27.26 -16.39 3.86
N MET A 213 -27.58 -15.11 4.05
CA MET A 213 -28.50 -14.36 3.19
C MET A 213 -28.04 -14.38 1.73
N MET A 214 -29.01 -14.27 0.82
CA MET A 214 -28.88 -14.45 -0.62
C MET A 214 -27.77 -13.57 -1.26
N PRO A 215 -27.01 -14.07 -2.26
CA PRO A 215 -25.96 -13.29 -2.96
C PRO A 215 -26.46 -12.10 -3.80
N GLU A 216 -27.77 -11.99 -4.03
CA GLU A 216 -28.36 -11.00 -4.95
C GLU A 216 -28.56 -9.63 -4.29
N GLU A 217 -28.87 -9.58 -3.00
CA GLU A 217 -29.13 -8.32 -2.25
C GLU A 217 -27.85 -7.46 -2.06
N ILE A 218 -26.67 -8.08 -2.01
CA ILE A 218 -25.38 -7.37 -1.86
C ILE A 218 -25.01 -6.63 -3.16
N ILE A 219 -25.31 -7.22 -4.32
CA ILE A 219 -25.04 -6.63 -5.62
C ILE A 219 -25.98 -5.45 -5.87
N GLU A 220 -27.25 -5.59 -5.49
CA GLU A 220 -28.25 -4.51 -5.57
C GLU A 220 -27.89 -3.34 -4.66
N TYR A 221 -27.40 -3.61 -3.45
CA TYR A 221 -26.93 -2.56 -2.54
C TYR A 221 -25.73 -1.78 -3.11
N GLN A 222 -24.77 -2.48 -3.72
CA GLN A 222 -23.62 -1.85 -4.38
C GLN A 222 -24.05 -1.01 -5.60
N LEU A 223 -25.00 -1.52 -6.39
CA LEU A 223 -25.59 -0.78 -7.50
C LEU A 223 -26.32 0.48 -7.03
N GLN A 224 -27.11 0.39 -5.94
CA GLN A 224 -27.82 1.54 -5.37
C GLN A 224 -26.87 2.63 -4.86
N ALA A 225 -25.79 2.24 -4.17
CA ALA A 225 -24.77 3.19 -3.72
C ALA A 225 -24.10 3.92 -4.89
N LEU A 226 -23.78 3.21 -5.98
CA LEU A 226 -23.19 3.80 -7.17
C LEU A 226 -24.17 4.67 -7.95
N THR A 227 -25.47 4.32 -8.00
CA THR A 227 -26.49 5.18 -8.62
C THR A 227 -26.69 6.47 -7.83
N MET A 228 -26.67 6.42 -6.50
CA MET A 228 -26.73 7.64 -5.69
C MET A 228 -25.53 8.56 -5.94
N GLN A 229 -24.33 7.99 -6.09
CA GLN A 229 -23.15 8.78 -6.43
C GLN A 229 -23.25 9.41 -7.82
N ARG A 230 -23.80 8.68 -8.81
CA ARG A 230 -24.07 9.22 -10.15
C ARG A 230 -25.03 10.40 -10.11
N ASP A 231 -26.16 10.25 -9.42
CA ASP A 231 -27.21 11.27 -9.39
C ASP A 231 -26.75 12.55 -8.67
N THR A 232 -25.93 12.39 -7.63
CA THR A 232 -25.31 13.52 -6.93
C THR A 232 -24.36 14.29 -7.85
N LEU A 233 -23.57 13.59 -8.67
CA LEU A 233 -22.68 14.22 -9.65
C LEU A 233 -23.47 14.92 -10.76
N LEU A 234 -24.59 14.35 -11.22
CA LEU A 234 -25.46 14.99 -12.21
C LEU A 234 -26.06 16.29 -11.68
N GLN A 235 -26.52 16.31 -10.42
CA GLN A 235 -27.00 17.53 -9.78
C GLN A 235 -25.92 18.61 -9.70
N GLN A 236 -24.66 18.25 -9.45
CA GLN A 236 -23.56 19.20 -9.45
C GLN A 236 -23.31 19.78 -10.86
N VAL A 237 -23.36 18.94 -11.89
CA VAL A 237 -23.18 19.39 -13.27
C VAL A 237 -24.31 20.33 -13.70
N GLU A 238 -25.57 19.99 -13.41
CA GLU A 238 -26.71 20.86 -13.72
C GLU A 238 -26.64 22.19 -12.96
N TYR A 239 -26.21 22.17 -11.70
CA TYR A 239 -26.00 23.38 -10.92
C TYR A 239 -24.94 24.30 -11.56
N LEU A 240 -23.82 23.72 -11.99
CA LEU A 240 -22.76 24.49 -12.67
C LEU A 240 -23.22 25.03 -14.03
N GLN A 241 -24.02 24.28 -14.77
CA GLN A 241 -24.61 24.75 -16.03
C GLN A 241 -25.52 25.96 -15.80
N GLN A 242 -26.37 25.93 -14.77
CA GLN A 242 -27.21 27.08 -14.41
C GLN A 242 -26.38 28.30 -13.99
N GLN A 243 -25.27 28.10 -13.28
CA GLN A 243 -24.38 29.21 -12.94
C GLN A 243 -23.74 29.86 -14.17
N VAL A 244 -23.34 29.05 -15.15
CA VAL A 244 -22.76 29.57 -16.41
C VAL A 244 -23.80 30.34 -17.22
N GLU A 245 -25.03 29.82 -17.32
CA GLU A 245 -26.12 30.51 -18.00
C GLU A 245 -26.49 31.83 -17.31
N TRP A 246 -26.53 31.83 -15.97
CA TRP A 246 -26.75 33.04 -15.17
C TRP A 246 -25.67 34.10 -15.41
N LEU A 247 -24.39 33.69 -15.45
CA LEU A 247 -23.29 34.60 -15.75
C LEU A 247 -23.37 35.17 -17.17
N ASN A 248 -23.77 34.35 -18.15
CA ASN A 248 -23.93 34.81 -19.53
C ASN A 248 -25.05 35.85 -19.65
N GLN A 249 -26.18 35.66 -18.97
CA GLN A 249 -27.26 36.66 -18.92
C GLN A 249 -26.80 37.98 -18.28
N GLN A 250 -26.06 37.93 -17.18
CA GLN A 250 -25.51 39.15 -16.57
C GLN A 250 -24.54 39.89 -17.50
N ILE A 251 -23.75 39.16 -18.28
CA ILE A 251 -22.84 39.76 -19.27
C ILE A 251 -23.63 40.43 -20.39
N GLU A 252 -24.71 39.81 -20.87
CA GLU A 252 -25.59 40.39 -21.89
C GLU A 252 -26.31 41.66 -21.38
N GLU A 253 -26.86 41.65 -20.16
CA GLU A 253 -27.48 42.82 -19.54
C GLU A 253 -26.48 43.99 -19.40
N LEU A 254 -25.24 43.73 -19.00
CA LEU A 254 -24.19 44.76 -18.91
C LEU A 254 -23.74 45.29 -20.28
N GLN A 255 -23.96 44.55 -21.36
CA GLN A 255 -23.65 44.99 -22.73
C GLN A 255 -24.79 45.81 -23.36
N GLU A 256 -26.04 45.65 -22.91
CA GLU A 256 -27.17 46.47 -23.36
C GLU A 256 -27.23 47.86 -22.68
N ASP A 257 -26.61 48.02 -21.50
CA ASP A 257 -26.54 49.28 -20.74
C ASP A 257 -25.39 50.23 -21.15
N MET A 258 -24.58 49.87 -22.16
CA MET A 258 -23.50 50.71 -22.75
C MET A 258 -23.88 51.29 -24.12
#